data_AF-A0A661IKM0-F1
#
_entry.id   AF-A0A661IKM0-F1
#
_cell.length_a   1.000
_cell.length_b   1.000
_cell.length_c   1.000
_cell.angle_alpha   90.00
_cell.angle_beta   90.00
_cell.angle_gamma   90.00
#
_symmetry.space_group_name_H-M   'P 1'
#
loop_
_entity.id
_entity.type
_entity.pdbx_description
1 polymer ?
#
loop_
_entity_poly.entity_id
_entity_poly.type
_entity_poly.pdbx_seq_one_letter_code
_entity_poly.pdbx_strand_id
1 'polypeptide(L)' 'MDNLLERITIDSDICHGKPCIRGLRYPVEVMLELLGSGMSIEEILDDYEDLQ' A
#
# COMPACT_ATOMS: atom_id res chain seq x y z
N MET A 1 -13.64 -11.89 10.19
CA MET A 1 -13.05 -11.98 8.84
C MET A 1 -12.74 -10.56 8.48
N ASP A 2 -11.51 -10.13 8.75
CA ASP A 2 -11.12 -8.74 8.62
C ASP A 2 -11.27 -8.28 7.17
N ASN A 3 -11.93 -7.15 6.98
CA ASN A 3 -12.20 -6.60 5.68
C ASN A 3 -10.93 -5.88 5.21
N LEU A 4 -10.05 -6.61 4.52
CA LEU A 4 -8.77 -6.10 4.01
C LEU A 4 -8.92 -4.82 3.17
N LEU A 5 -10.09 -4.62 2.55
CA LEU A 5 -10.40 -3.43 1.77
C LEU A 5 -10.53 -2.16 2.62
N GLU A 6 -10.78 -2.25 3.93
CA GLU A 6 -10.84 -1.09 4.84
C GLU A 6 -9.46 -0.45 5.09
N ARG A 7 -8.37 -1.14 4.72
CA ARG A 7 -7.01 -0.61 4.77
C ARG A 7 -6.65 0.18 3.51
N ILE A 8 -7.51 0.21 2.50
CA ILE A 8 -7.26 0.87 1.21
C ILE A 8 -8.25 2.03 1.05
N THR A 9 -7.72 3.21 0.75
CA THR A 9 -8.49 4.39 0.37
C THR A 9 -8.31 4.68 -1.11
N ILE A 10 -9.41 4.97 -1.79
CA ILE A 10 -9.42 5.43 -3.17
C ILE A 10 -9.99 6.84 -3.14
N ASP A 11 -9.18 7.82 -3.52
CA ASP A 11 -9.57 9.23 -3.57
C ASP A 11 -9.08 9.80 -4.90
N SER A 12 -9.99 10.38 -5.68
CA SER A 12 -9.69 11.01 -6.97
C SER A 12 -8.67 12.14 -6.87
N ASP A 13 -8.58 12.80 -5.71
CA ASP A 13 -7.65 13.90 -5.45
C ASP A 13 -6.27 13.40 -4.96
N ILE A 14 -6.14 12.11 -4.60
CA ILE A 14 -4.92 11.51 -4.08
C ILE A 14 -4.38 10.48 -5.09
N CYS A 15 -3.12 10.62 -5.50
CA CYS A 15 -2.47 9.72 -6.46
C CYS A 15 -3.30 9.48 -7.76
N HIS A 16 -4.03 10.50 -8.22
CA HIS A 16 -4.88 10.44 -9.43
C HIS A 16 -6.00 9.39 -9.38
N GLY A 17 -6.59 9.13 -8.21
CA GLY A 17 -7.63 8.11 -8.06
C GLY A 17 -7.09 6.68 -7.96
N LYS A 18 -5.78 6.53 -7.79
CA LYS A 18 -5.18 5.21 -7.55
C LYS A 18 -5.52 4.73 -6.13
N PRO A 19 -5.70 3.40 -5.93
CA PRO A 19 -5.84 2.85 -4.59
C PRO A 19 -4.56 3.07 -3.79
N CYS A 20 -4.69 3.71 -2.64
CA CYS A 20 -3.61 3.99 -1.71
C CYS A 20 -3.88 3.37 -0.35
N ILE A 21 -2.83 3.08 0.40
CA ILE A 21 -2.97 2.58 1.77
C ILE A 21 -3.53 3.71 2.66
N ARG A 22 -4.55 3.39 3.46
CA ARG A 22 -5.33 4.36 4.23
C ARG A 22 -4.43 5.19 5.14
N GLY A 23 -4.52 6.51 5.01
CA GLY A 23 -3.74 7.47 5.79
C GLY A 23 -2.34 7.74 5.23
N LEU A 24 -1.95 7.04 4.15
CA LEU A 24 -0.66 7.16 3.51
C LEU A 24 -0.83 7.52 2.03
N ARG A 25 0.24 8.03 1.42
CA ARG A 25 0.30 8.30 -0.03
C ARG A 25 1.07 7.21 -0.77
N TYR A 26 1.01 5.98 -0.26
CA TYR A 26 1.62 4.81 -0.87
C TYR A 26 0.57 4.08 -1.74
N PRO A 27 0.74 4.07 -3.07
CA PRO A 27 -0.14 3.32 -3.96
C PRO A 27 0.02 1.82 -3.74
N VAL A 28 -1.09 1.09 -3.76
CA VAL A 28 -1.09 -0.37 -3.67
C VAL A 28 -0.30 -1.00 -4.82
N GLU A 29 -0.31 -0.36 -5.99
CA GLU A 29 0.48 -0.75 -7.17
C GLU A 29 1.97 -0.89 -6.85
N VAL A 30 2.56 0.07 -6.13
CA VAL A 30 3.98 0.03 -5.76
C VAL A 30 4.29 -1.16 -4.86
N MET A 31 3.41 -1.44 -3.90
CA MET A 31 3.57 -2.61 -3.02
C MET A 31 3.51 -3.93 -3.80
N LEU A 32 2.61 -4.01 -4.79
CA LEU A 32 2.53 -5.17 -5.68
C LEU A 32 3.76 -5.30 -6.59
N GLU A 33 4.33 -4.19 -7.05
CA GLU A 33 5.58 -4.18 -7.82
C GLU A 33 6.78 -4.64 -6.97
N LEU A 34 6.90 -4.17 -5.73
CA LEU A 34 7.96 -4.58 -4.81
C LEU A 34 7.88 -6.08 -4.53
N LEU A 35 6.69 -6.58 -4.19
CA LEU A 35 6.44 -8.02 -4.02
C LEU A 35 6.75 -8.80 -5.32
N GLY A 36 6.35 -8.26 -6.47
CA GLY A 36 6.62 -8.85 -7.79
C GLY A 36 8.10 -8.87 -8.17
N SER A 37 8.89 -7.93 -7.63
CA SER A 37 10.35 -7.89 -7.81
C SER A 37 11.10 -8.91 -6.95
N GLY A 38 10.39 -9.59 -6.04
CA GLY A 38 10.94 -10.61 -5.14
C GLY A 38 11.26 -10.11 -3.73
N MET A 39 10.89 -8.88 -3.40
CA MET A 39 11.02 -8.33 -2.05
C MET A 39 10.05 -9.02 -1.09
N SER A 40 10.50 -9.33 0.11
CA SER A 40 9.68 -9.90 1.17
C SER A 40 8.81 -8.83 1.85
N ILE A 41 7.74 -9.27 2.51
CA ILE A 41 6.89 -8.36 3.28
C ILE A 41 7.68 -7.69 4.42
N GLU A 42 8.62 -8.41 5.03
CA GLU A 42 9.47 -7.91 6.11
C GLU A 42 10.36 -6.75 5.63
N GLU A 43 11.02 -6.91 4.48
CA GLU A 43 11.82 -5.84 3.87
C GLU A 43 10.96 -4.62 3.50
N ILE A 44 9.74 -4.84 2.99
CA ILE A 44 8.81 -3.74 2.70
C ILE A 44 8.40 -3.03 4.00
N LEU A 45 8.17 -3.75 5.10
CA LEU A 45 7.81 -3.13 6.37
C LEU A 45 8.98 -2.39 7.03
N ASP A 46 10.22 -2.84 6.80
CA ASP A 46 11.44 -2.15 7.25
C ASP A 46 11.66 -0.85 6.45
N ASP A 47 11.42 -0.86 5.14
CA ASP A 47 11.53 0.33 4.28
C ASP A 47 10.36 1.32 4.47
N TYR A 48 9.20 0.80 4.90
CA TYR A 48 7.96 1.56 5.08
C TYR A 48 7.34 1.31 6.46
N GLU A 49 8.02 1.78 7.51
CA GLU A 49 7.59 1.63 8.91
C GLU A 49 6.14 2.11 9.18
N ASP A 50 5.67 3.10 8.41
CA ASP A 50 4.31 3.64 8.48
C ASP A 50 3.20 2.62 8.12
N LEU A 51 3.55 1.47 7.53
CA LEU A 51 2.62 0.42 7.14
C LEU A 51 2.22 -0.55 8.26
N GLN A 52 2.89 -0.47 9.42
CA GLN A 52 2.61 -1.32 10.59
C GLN A 52 1.23 -1.08 11.22
#